data_AF-A0A3N5NDT7-F1
#
_entry.id   AF-A0A3N5NDT7-F1
#
_cell.length_a   1.000
_cell.length_b   1.000
_cell.length_c   1.000
_cell.angle_alpha   90.00
_cell.angle_beta   90.00
_cell.angle_gamma   90.00
#
_symmetry.space_group_name_H-M   'P 1'
#
loop_
_entity.id
_entity.type
_entity.pdbx_description
1 polymer ?
#
loop_
_entity_poly.entity_id
_entity_poly.type
_entity_poly.pdbx_seq_one_letter_code
_entity_poly.pdbx_strand_id
1 'polypeptide(L)'
;MPPSLYWYLREFVRPEWLKKFFFARTAPLTTPPQFRDFPEPTGRPCQHALFCMMVCPAPGAIDVVLGEDGWKPRIHKGHCIRCGLCVEACPNGVLSSGRVLATLHEQGTSFSVSFRIAIDRDLCTGCGNCATACPVNKQIDSQLGAGGHSSNDEVIMRVHD
;
A
#
# COMPACT_ATOMS: atom_id res chain seq x y z
N MET A 1 -18.45 -57.10 19.78
CA MET A 1 -17.62 -57.32 18.57
C MET A 1 -16.69 -56.12 18.44
N PRO A 2 -15.41 -56.24 18.80
CA PRO A 2 -14.52 -55.09 18.65
C PRO A 2 -14.30 -54.88 17.14
N PRO A 3 -14.42 -53.66 16.60
CA PRO A 3 -14.02 -53.39 15.23
C PRO A 3 -12.54 -53.76 15.15
N SER A 4 -12.22 -54.74 14.30
CA SER A 4 -10.94 -55.43 14.42
C SER A 4 -9.82 -54.44 14.09
N LEU A 5 -8.99 -54.15 15.09
CA LEU A 5 -7.73 -53.41 14.97
C LEU A 5 -6.89 -53.95 13.80
N TYR A 6 -7.06 -55.24 13.50
CA TYR A 6 -6.55 -55.93 12.33
C TYR A 6 -6.90 -55.24 10.99
N TRP A 7 -8.15 -54.85 10.74
CA TRP A 7 -8.53 -54.17 9.49
C TRP A 7 -7.85 -52.81 9.35
N TYR A 8 -7.71 -52.06 10.45
CA TYR A 8 -6.98 -50.79 10.47
C TYR A 8 -5.49 -50.99 10.21
N LEU A 9 -4.83 -51.90 10.94
CA LEU A 9 -3.42 -52.22 10.72
C LEU A 9 -3.16 -52.69 9.29
N ARG A 10 -4.05 -53.50 8.73
CA ARG A 10 -3.95 -53.97 7.35
C ARG A 10 -4.07 -52.83 6.33
N GLU A 11 -4.87 -51.81 6.63
CA GLU A 11 -5.01 -50.62 5.79
C GLU A 11 -3.76 -49.72 5.87
N PHE A 12 -3.21 -49.50 7.07
CA PHE A 12 -2.00 -48.70 7.28
C PHE A 12 -0.71 -49.36 6.76
N VAL A 13 -0.65 -50.70 6.72
CA VAL A 13 0.51 -51.44 6.18
C VAL A 13 0.40 -51.61 4.65
N ARG A 14 -0.64 -51.06 3.99
CA ARG A 14 -0.73 -51.09 2.52
C ARG A 14 0.51 -50.41 1.90
N PRO A 15 1.20 -51.05 0.95
CA PRO A 15 2.36 -50.48 0.27
C PRO A 15 2.04 -49.12 -0.37
N GLU A 16 0.82 -48.94 -0.88
CA GLU A 16 0.36 -47.66 -1.41
C GLU A 16 0.23 -46.57 -0.34
N TRP A 17 -0.26 -46.93 0.85
CA TRP A 17 -0.36 -46.00 1.97
C TRP A 17 1.03 -45.59 2.45
N LEU A 18 1.93 -46.55 2.68
CA LEU A 18 3.34 -46.31 3.02
C LEU A 18 4.03 -45.43 1.97
N LYS A 19 3.79 -45.70 0.68
CA LYS A 19 4.35 -44.88 -0.40
C LYS A 19 3.82 -43.45 -0.40
N LYS A 20 2.51 -43.26 -0.26
CA LYS A 20 1.89 -41.93 -0.23
C LYS A 20 2.24 -41.15 1.04
N PHE A 21 2.40 -41.82 2.18
CA PHE A 21 2.72 -41.19 3.45
C PHE A 21 4.18 -40.75 3.53
N PHE A 22 5.12 -41.65 3.22
CA PHE A 22 6.56 -41.36 3.32
C PHE A 22 7.13 -40.64 2.08
N PHE A 23 6.49 -40.74 0.92
CA PHE A 23 6.94 -40.09 -0.32
C PHE A 23 5.91 -39.09 -0.85
N ALA A 24 5.06 -38.53 0.01
CA ALA A 24 4.27 -37.35 -0.33
C ALA A 24 5.21 -36.21 -0.73
N ARG A 25 5.30 -35.95 -2.03
CA ARG A 25 5.90 -34.71 -2.54
C ARG A 25 4.75 -33.78 -2.88
N THR A 26 4.68 -32.66 -2.19
CA THR A 26 3.92 -31.52 -2.71
C THR A 26 4.47 -31.18 -4.08
N ALA A 27 3.60 -31.05 -5.08
CA ALA A 27 3.99 -30.55 -6.40
C ALA A 27 4.76 -29.23 -6.21
N PRO A 28 5.79 -28.96 -7.03
CA PRO A 28 6.54 -27.72 -6.92
C PRO A 28 5.58 -26.53 -7.01
N LEU A 29 5.66 -25.63 -6.03
CA LEU A 29 4.84 -24.43 -6.00
C LEU A 29 5.24 -23.56 -7.20
N THR A 30 4.36 -23.45 -8.18
CA THR A 30 4.50 -22.50 -9.27
C THR A 30 3.69 -21.26 -8.93
N THR A 31 4.34 -20.10 -8.97
CA THR A 31 3.67 -18.83 -8.72
C THR A 31 2.72 -18.54 -9.88
N PRO A 32 1.40 -18.37 -9.64
CA PRO A 32 0.48 -18.12 -10.72
C PRO A 32 0.77 -16.75 -11.33
N PRO A 33 0.52 -16.57 -12.64
CA PRO A 33 0.90 -15.36 -13.33
C PRO A 33 0.32 -14.06 -12.73
N GLN A 34 -0.87 -14.12 -12.11
CA GLN A 34 -1.58 -12.99 -11.49
C GLN A 34 -1.09 -12.63 -10.08
N PHE A 35 -0.19 -13.43 -9.51
CA PHE A 35 0.36 -13.16 -8.19
C PHE A 35 1.20 -11.87 -8.23
N ARG A 36 0.87 -10.93 -7.35
CA ARG A 36 1.52 -9.61 -7.30
C ARG A 36 2.82 -9.62 -6.49
N ASP A 37 3.00 -10.61 -5.61
CA ASP A 37 4.09 -10.65 -4.62
C ASP A 37 4.10 -9.40 -3.71
N PHE A 38 5.11 -9.28 -2.85
CA PHE A 38 5.38 -8.06 -2.11
C PHE A 38 6.04 -7.02 -3.05
N PRO A 39 5.74 -5.71 -2.88
CA PRO A 39 6.40 -4.71 -3.68
C PRO A 39 7.88 -4.57 -3.29
N GLU A 40 8.74 -4.45 -4.30
CA GLU A 40 10.18 -4.33 -4.17
C GLU A 40 10.69 -3.03 -4.81
N PRO A 41 11.76 -2.40 -4.27
CA PRO A 41 12.33 -1.20 -4.85
C PRO A 41 12.91 -1.43 -6.25
N THR A 42 12.63 -0.52 -7.17
CA THR A 42 13.17 -0.55 -8.55
C THR A 42 14.57 0.07 -8.66
N GLY A 43 15.05 0.72 -7.60
CA GLY A 43 16.29 1.52 -7.59
C GLY A 43 16.10 2.98 -8.01
N ARG A 44 14.89 3.40 -8.39
CA ARG A 44 14.58 4.81 -8.65
C ARG A 44 14.50 5.62 -7.35
N PRO A 45 14.90 6.91 -7.35
CA PRO A 45 14.88 7.74 -6.14
C PRO A 45 13.45 8.08 -5.69
N CYS A 46 13.19 8.08 -4.39
CA CYS A 46 11.90 8.54 -3.86
C CYS A 46 11.89 10.07 -3.70
N GLN A 47 10.86 10.72 -4.24
CA GLN A 47 10.67 12.18 -4.12
C GLN A 47 9.88 12.59 -2.87
N HIS A 48 9.66 11.65 -1.94
CA HIS A 48 8.85 11.88 -0.73
C HIS A 48 7.44 12.43 -1.02
N ALA A 49 6.81 11.98 -2.10
CA ALA A 49 5.48 12.44 -2.50
C ALA A 49 4.32 11.76 -1.73
N LEU A 50 4.61 10.74 -0.91
CA LEU A 50 3.69 10.04 0.01
C LEU A 50 2.45 9.36 -0.60
N PHE A 51 2.27 9.36 -1.93
CA PHE A 51 1.15 8.68 -2.62
C PHE A 51 1.00 7.21 -2.21
N CYS A 52 2.11 6.48 -2.07
CA CYS A 52 2.08 5.07 -1.69
C CYS A 52 1.55 4.84 -0.27
N MET A 53 1.74 5.79 0.63
CA MET A 53 1.22 5.77 2.00
C MET A 53 -0.26 6.14 2.02
N MET A 54 -0.63 7.22 1.30
CA MET A 54 -2.01 7.71 1.28
C MET A 54 -2.98 6.78 0.54
N VAL A 55 -2.51 6.04 -0.47
CA VAL A 55 -3.34 5.07 -1.20
C VAL A 55 -3.47 3.74 -0.47
N CYS A 56 -2.61 3.47 0.53
CA CYS A 56 -2.55 2.14 1.12
C CYS A 56 -3.81 1.85 1.96
N PRO A 57 -4.61 0.82 1.62
CA PRO A 57 -5.80 0.48 2.40
C PRO A 57 -5.46 -0.29 3.68
N ALA A 58 -4.19 -0.68 3.87
CA ALA A 58 -3.72 -1.45 5.02
C ALA A 58 -2.86 -0.52 5.92
N PRO A 59 -3.40 -0.02 7.03
CA PRO A 59 -2.65 0.82 7.96
C PRO A 59 -1.38 0.12 8.44
N GLY A 60 -0.25 0.83 8.44
CA GLY A 60 1.04 0.28 8.86
C GLY A 60 1.65 -0.75 7.91
N ALA A 61 1.13 -0.91 6.70
CA ALA A 61 1.77 -1.76 5.68
C ALA A 61 2.94 -1.10 4.97
N ILE A 62 2.99 0.23 4.92
CA ILE A 62 4.01 0.98 4.21
C ILE A 62 4.27 2.34 4.86
N ASP A 63 5.55 2.67 5.04
CA ASP A 63 6.01 3.96 5.54
C ASP A 63 7.10 4.50 4.62
N VAL A 64 7.30 5.83 4.56
CA VAL A 64 8.42 6.44 3.84
C VAL A 64 9.45 6.93 4.85
N VAL A 65 10.61 6.29 4.88
CA VAL A 65 11.68 6.57 5.84
C VAL A 65 12.85 7.28 5.16
N LEU A 66 13.52 8.16 5.89
CA LEU A 66 14.78 8.75 5.46
C LEU A 66 15.92 7.78 5.80
N GLY A 67 16.63 7.29 4.78
CA GLY A 67 17.86 6.52 4.93
C GLY A 67 19.09 7.34 4.58
N GLU A 68 20.25 6.69 4.53
CA GLU A 68 21.54 7.30 4.13
C GLU A 68 21.49 7.79 2.66
N ASP A 69 20.91 6.99 1.77
CA ASP A 69 20.78 7.30 0.34
C ASP A 69 19.53 8.14 -0.01
N GLY A 70 18.88 8.73 1.00
CA GLY A 70 17.66 9.52 0.86
C GLY A 70 16.37 8.78 1.22
N TRP A 71 15.25 9.32 0.74
CA TRP A 71 13.92 8.79 1.06
C TRP A 71 13.68 7.42 0.40
N LYS A 72 13.10 6.47 1.14
CA LYS A 72 12.70 5.18 0.61
C LYS A 72 11.43 4.63 1.27
N PRO A 73 10.52 4.02 0.49
CA PRO A 73 9.40 3.27 1.06
C PRO A 73 9.90 2.00 1.75
N ARG A 74 9.40 1.73 2.95
CA ARG A 74 9.61 0.51 3.73
C ARG A 74 8.29 -0.25 3.79
N ILE A 75 8.30 -1.52 3.41
CA ILE A 75 7.10 -2.37 3.40
C ILE A 75 7.14 -3.36 4.56
N HIS A 76 6.05 -3.38 5.33
CA HIS A 76 5.84 -4.30 6.44
C HIS A 76 5.03 -5.49 5.98
N LYS A 77 5.72 -6.62 5.74
CA LYS A 77 5.11 -7.85 5.18
C LYS A 77 3.93 -8.40 5.99
N GLY A 78 3.90 -8.15 7.30
CA GLY A 78 2.82 -8.60 8.19
C GLY A 78 1.47 -7.89 7.97
N HIS A 79 1.48 -6.65 7.49
CA HIS A 79 0.27 -5.86 7.22
C HIS A 79 -0.05 -5.75 5.73
N CYS A 80 0.94 -5.97 4.85
CA CYS A 80 0.77 -5.83 3.41
C CYS A 80 -0.14 -6.91 2.82
N ILE A 81 -1.30 -6.49 2.32
CA ILE A 81 -2.27 -7.35 1.64
C ILE A 81 -1.96 -7.58 0.14
N ARG A 82 -0.79 -7.13 -0.35
CA ARG A 82 -0.30 -7.33 -1.73
C ARG A 82 -1.27 -6.82 -2.82
N CYS A 83 -1.98 -5.74 -2.53
CA CYS A 83 -2.93 -5.13 -3.48
C CYS A 83 -2.24 -4.38 -4.63
N GLY A 84 -0.96 -3.98 -4.51
CA GLY A 84 -0.22 -3.31 -5.60
C GLY A 84 -0.56 -1.83 -5.83
N LEU A 85 -1.52 -1.25 -5.09
CA LEU A 85 -1.90 0.17 -5.24
C LEU A 85 -0.72 1.14 -5.02
N CYS A 86 0.19 0.81 -4.10
CA CYS A 86 1.39 1.60 -3.84
C CYS A 86 2.36 1.65 -5.05
N VAL A 87 2.32 0.64 -5.91
CA VAL A 87 3.12 0.55 -7.15
C VAL A 87 2.50 1.44 -8.23
N GLU A 88 1.18 1.33 -8.44
CA GLU A 88 0.46 2.11 -9.45
C GLU A 88 0.37 3.61 -9.10
N ALA A 89 0.21 3.94 -7.82
CA ALA A 89 0.08 5.32 -7.37
C ALA A 89 1.40 6.11 -7.38
N CYS A 90 2.56 5.44 -7.48
CA CYS A 90 3.84 6.11 -7.37
C CYS A 90 4.18 6.82 -8.70
N PRO A 91 4.23 8.16 -8.75
CA PRO A 91 4.50 8.87 -10.00
C PRO A 91 5.90 8.61 -10.56
N ASN A 92 6.86 8.22 -9.70
CA ASN A 92 8.22 7.92 -10.11
C ASN A 92 8.50 6.42 -10.31
N GLY A 93 7.52 5.54 -10.03
CA GLY A 93 7.70 4.09 -10.17
C GLY A 93 8.80 3.50 -9.28
N VAL A 94 8.87 3.93 -8.02
CA VAL A 94 9.91 3.51 -7.05
C VAL A 94 9.77 2.04 -6.63
N LEU A 95 8.55 1.51 -6.71
CA LEU A 95 8.23 0.14 -6.35
C LEU A 95 7.77 -0.64 -7.59
N SER A 96 8.01 -1.95 -7.62
CA SER A 96 7.41 -2.88 -8.58
C SER A 96 6.89 -4.12 -7.87
N SER A 97 5.87 -4.77 -8.43
CA SER A 97 5.19 -5.90 -7.81
C SER A 97 4.54 -6.73 -8.91
N GLY A 98 5.03 -7.95 -9.12
CA GLY A 98 4.54 -8.86 -10.15
C GLY A 98 4.45 -8.19 -11.52
N ARG A 99 3.28 -8.31 -12.17
CA ARG A 99 3.02 -7.76 -13.51
C ARG A 99 2.45 -6.33 -13.52
N VAL A 100 2.26 -5.70 -12.36
CA VAL A 100 1.39 -4.52 -12.22
C VAL A 100 1.77 -3.39 -13.19
N LEU A 101 3.04 -2.96 -13.17
CA LEU A 101 3.52 -1.91 -14.07
C LEU A 101 3.53 -2.34 -15.55
N ALA A 102 3.86 -3.60 -15.82
CA ALA A 102 3.85 -4.13 -17.19
C ALA A 102 2.44 -4.10 -17.79
N THR A 103 1.43 -4.55 -17.02
CA THR A 103 0.03 -4.51 -17.43
C THR A 103 -0.47 -3.09 -17.62
N LEU A 104 -0.09 -2.16 -16.74
CA LEU A 104 -0.44 -0.75 -16.86
C LEU A 104 0.09 -0.15 -18.17
N HIS A 105 1.36 -0.42 -18.51
CA HIS A 105 1.99 0.04 -19.76
C HIS A 105 1.41 -0.63 -21.01
N GLU A 106 1.24 -1.95 -21.00
CA GLU A 106 0.70 -2.72 -22.14
C GLU A 106 -0.73 -2.29 -22.49
N GLN A 107 -1.55 -2.03 -21.47
CA GLN A 107 -2.95 -1.63 -21.64
C GLN A 107 -3.13 -0.11 -21.82
N GLY A 108 -2.06 0.68 -21.67
CA GLY A 108 -2.13 2.13 -21.72
C GLY A 108 -3.08 2.73 -20.66
N THR A 109 -3.25 2.04 -19.54
CA THR A 109 -4.11 2.50 -18.44
C THR A 109 -3.32 3.40 -17.51
N SER A 110 -4.00 4.29 -16.79
CA SER A 110 -3.37 5.09 -15.74
C SER A 110 -4.24 5.09 -14.50
N PHE A 111 -3.59 5.06 -13.35
CA PHE A 111 -4.25 5.10 -12.06
C PHE A 111 -4.20 6.53 -11.52
N SER A 112 -5.36 7.17 -11.43
CA SER A 112 -5.49 8.50 -10.84
C SER A 112 -6.11 8.39 -9.45
N VAL A 113 -5.47 9.03 -8.47
CA VAL A 113 -5.97 9.12 -7.10
C VAL A 113 -6.36 10.55 -6.81
N SER A 114 -7.52 10.74 -6.21
CA SER A 114 -7.93 12.03 -5.66
C SER A 114 -8.05 11.92 -4.15
N PHE A 115 -7.47 12.87 -3.44
CA PHE A 115 -7.52 12.94 -1.98
C PHE A 115 -8.43 14.10 -1.59
N ARG A 116 -9.33 13.85 -0.64
CA ARG A 116 -10.17 14.89 -0.04
C ARG A 116 -9.74 15.10 1.40
N ILE A 117 -9.39 16.33 1.72
CA ILE A 117 -9.12 16.74 3.10
C ILE A 117 -10.49 16.97 3.74
N ALA A 118 -10.77 16.24 4.82
CA ALA A 118 -11.91 16.49 5.69
C ALA A 118 -11.39 17.06 7.01
N ILE A 119 -11.99 18.15 7.48
CA ILE A 119 -11.66 18.78 8.75
C ILE A 119 -12.80 18.46 9.72
N ASP A 120 -12.46 17.79 10.82
CA ASP A 120 -13.36 17.66 11.95
C ASP A 120 -13.43 19.01 12.67
N ARG A 121 -14.61 19.64 12.66
CA ARG A 121 -14.80 20.98 13.25
C ARG A 121 -14.84 20.95 14.77
N ASP A 122 -15.16 19.82 15.38
CA ASP A 122 -15.22 19.69 16.85
C ASP A 122 -13.81 19.58 17.45
N LEU A 123 -12.87 19.01 16.68
CA LEU A 123 -11.45 18.89 17.07
C LEU A 123 -10.59 20.06 16.56
N CYS A 124 -11.08 20.83 15.59
CA CYS A 124 -10.34 21.94 15.01
C CYS A 124 -10.17 23.08 16.02
N THR A 125 -8.93 23.44 16.33
CA THR A 125 -8.64 24.56 17.24
C THR A 125 -8.58 25.92 16.54
N GLY A 126 -8.85 25.98 15.22
CA GLY A 126 -8.77 27.21 14.44
C GLY A 126 -7.36 27.80 14.29
N CYS A 127 -6.29 27.03 14.47
CA CYS A 127 -4.92 27.58 14.46
C CYS A 127 -4.42 28.05 13.08
N GLY A 128 -5.09 27.67 11.99
CA GLY A 128 -4.81 28.15 10.63
C GLY A 128 -3.57 27.57 9.95
N ASN A 129 -2.81 26.68 10.60
CA ASN A 129 -1.58 26.10 10.04
C ASN A 129 -1.82 25.34 8.72
N CYS A 130 -2.96 24.65 8.58
CA CYS A 130 -3.30 23.96 7.34
C CYS A 130 -3.51 24.93 6.17
N ALA A 131 -4.18 26.06 6.43
CA ALA A 131 -4.45 27.08 5.41
C ALA A 131 -3.15 27.77 4.96
N THR A 132 -2.24 28.05 5.89
CA THR A 132 -0.95 28.73 5.58
C THR A 132 0.09 27.81 4.96
N ALA A 133 0.11 26.52 5.34
CA ALA A 133 1.03 25.54 4.77
C ALA A 133 0.71 25.18 3.31
N CYS A 134 -0.54 25.40 2.88
CA CYS A 134 -0.95 25.09 1.52
C CYS A 134 -0.31 26.07 0.51
N PRO A 135 0.55 25.60 -0.42
CA PRO A 135 1.19 26.49 -1.38
C PRO A 135 0.20 27.11 -2.37
N VAL A 136 -0.89 26.41 -2.70
CA VAL A 136 -1.92 26.91 -3.61
C VAL A 136 -2.68 28.08 -2.98
N ASN A 137 -3.01 27.99 -1.68
CA ASN A 137 -3.62 29.12 -0.98
C ASN A 137 -2.72 30.36 -1.01
N LYS A 138 -1.41 30.19 -0.80
CA LYS A 138 -0.45 31.30 -0.83
C LYS A 138 -0.28 31.91 -2.23
N GLN A 139 -0.51 31.13 -3.28
CA GLN A 139 -0.53 31.62 -4.68
C GLN A 139 -1.78 32.45 -4.96
N ILE A 140 -2.94 32.06 -4.41
CA ILE A 140 -4.23 32.77 -4.59
C ILE A 140 -4.28 34.03 -3.71
N ASP A 141 -3.83 33.93 -2.46
CA ASP A 141 -3.71 35.04 -1.53
C ASP A 141 -2.29 35.10 -0.93
N SER A 142 -1.48 35.98 -1.51
CA SER A 142 -0.12 36.25 -1.02
C SER A 142 -0.07 36.79 0.41
N GLN A 143 -1.16 37.38 0.92
CA GLN A 143 -1.24 37.95 2.27
C GLN A 143 -1.65 36.91 3.33
N LEU A 144 -2.11 35.72 2.92
CA LEU A 144 -2.49 34.65 3.85
C LEU A 144 -1.34 34.34 4.81
N GLY A 145 -1.58 34.57 6.09
CA GLY A 145 -0.57 34.52 7.15
C GLY A 145 -1.06 33.80 8.39
N ALA A 146 -0.35 34.00 9.51
CA ALA A 146 -0.67 33.36 10.79
C ALA A 146 -2.16 33.49 11.15
N GLY A 147 -2.75 32.39 11.64
CA GLY A 147 -4.20 32.29 11.90
C GLY A 147 -5.02 31.79 10.71
N GLY A 148 -4.48 31.81 9.48
CA GLY A 148 -5.11 31.17 8.33
C GLY A 148 -6.42 31.83 7.85
N HIS A 149 -6.64 33.08 8.23
CA HIS A 149 -7.75 33.90 7.75
C HIS A 149 -7.40 34.50 6.38
N SER A 150 -8.37 34.51 5.46
CA SER A 150 -8.24 35.07 4.11
C SER A 150 -9.46 35.92 3.81
N SER A 151 -9.25 37.13 3.27
CA SER A 151 -10.34 37.94 2.71
C SER A 151 -10.75 37.47 1.31
N ASN A 152 -9.95 36.63 0.66
CA ASN A 152 -10.26 36.02 -0.62
C ASN A 152 -11.01 34.68 -0.42
N ASP A 153 -12.17 34.55 -1.06
CA ASP A 153 -13.04 33.36 -1.02
C ASP A 153 -12.59 32.26 -1.99
N GLU A 154 -11.68 32.56 -2.92
CA GLU A 154 -11.17 31.60 -3.91
C GLU A 154 -10.10 30.65 -3.36
N VAL A 155 -9.60 30.90 -2.14
CA VAL A 155 -8.63 30.00 -1.48
C VAL A 155 -9.26 28.63 -1.22
N ILE A 156 -8.45 27.57 -1.25
CA ILE A 156 -8.91 26.19 -1.01
C ILE A 156 -9.53 26.05 0.39
N MET A 157 -8.95 26.72 1.38
CA MET A 157 -9.46 26.72 2.75
C MET A 157 -8.99 27.96 3.52
N ARG A 158 -9.82 28.44 4.45
CA ARG A 158 -9.52 29.50 5.42
C ARG A 158 -10.19 29.23 6.75
N VAL A 159 -9.65 29.80 7.82
CA VAL A 159 -10.30 29.80 9.14
C VAL A 159 -11.33 30.92 9.18
N HIS A 160 -12.52 30.59 9.65
CA HIS A 160 -13.58 31.54 9.96
C HIS A 160 -13.67 31.71 11.48
N ASP A 161 -14.05 32.92 11.90
CA ASP A 161 -14.37 33.22 13.30
C ASP A 161 -15.67 32.53 13.74
#